data_AF-A0A2A8BBF7-F1
#
_entry.id   AF-A0A2A8BBF7-F1
#
_cell.length_a   1.000
_cell.length_b   1.000
_cell.length_c   1.000
_cell.angle_alpha   90.00
_cell.angle_beta   90.00
_cell.angle_gamma   90.00
#
_symmetry.space_group_name_H-M   'P 1'
#
loop_
_entity.id
_entity.type
_entity.pdbx_description
1 polymer ?
#
loop_
_entity_poly.entity_id
_entity_poly.type
_entity_poly.pdbx_seq_one_letter_code
_entity_poly.pdbx_strand_id
1 'polypeptide(L)'
;MHFLVKVIVSALIIGGVTEFAKHYSTIGGFIAALPLISLLSLFWLSFEGGSKQDLSQFTLGVLYGFPASALLLFVVYIGLKNSFSLSTSVLFGVGIWCIVFAFQKTFQS
;
A
#
# COMPACT_ATOMS: atom_id res chain seq x y z
N MET A 1 12.60 -20.40 10.81
CA MET A 1 11.20 -20.84 11.03
C MET A 1 10.21 -19.70 11.34
N HIS A 2 10.63 -18.43 11.50
CA HIS A 2 9.71 -17.30 11.70
C HIS A 2 9.03 -16.77 10.43
N PHE A 3 9.65 -16.95 9.26
CA PHE A 3 9.11 -16.43 7.99
C PHE A 3 7.75 -17.03 7.60
N LEU A 4 7.59 -18.35 7.72
CA LEU A 4 6.33 -19.03 7.39
C LEU A 4 5.17 -18.57 8.29
N VAL A 5 5.42 -18.41 9.59
CA VAL A 5 4.42 -17.89 10.54
C VAL A 5 4.06 -16.44 10.20
N LYS A 6 5.05 -15.60 9.92
CA LYS A 6 4.87 -14.21 9.46
C LYS A 6 3.97 -14.14 8.22
N VAL A 7 4.21 -15.00 7.24
CA VAL A 7 3.42 -15.06 6.00
C VAL A 7 1.97 -15.48 6.29
N ILE A 8 1.75 -16.55 7.05
CA ILE A 8 0.40 -17.06 7.36
C ILE A 8 -0.40 -16.01 8.13
N VAL A 9 0.18 -15.42 9.18
CA VAL A 9 -0.49 -14.38 9.97
C VAL A 9 -0.81 -13.16 9.10
N SER A 10 0.12 -12.74 8.24
CA SER A 10 -0.10 -11.60 7.34
C SER A 10 -1.20 -11.88 6.32
N ALA A 11 -1.21 -13.07 5.73
CA ALA A 11 -2.22 -13.49 4.78
C ALA A 11 -3.61 -13.57 5.43
N LEU A 12 -3.72 -14.05 6.68
CA LEU A 12 -4.98 -14.08 7.41
C LEU A 12 -5.50 -12.68 7.73
N ILE A 13 -4.63 -11.74 8.11
CA ILE A 13 -5.02 -10.34 8.35
C ILE A 13 -5.53 -9.69 7.06
N ILE A 14 -4.77 -9.80 5.96
CA ILE A 14 -5.15 -9.22 4.66
C ILE A 14 -6.44 -9.87 4.13
N GLY A 15 -6.53 -11.20 4.23
CA GLY A 15 -7.72 -11.97 3.85
C GLY A 15 -8.95 -11.54 4.65
N GLY A 16 -8.84 -11.43 5.98
CA GLY A 16 -9.93 -11.01 6.85
C GLY A 16 -10.40 -9.58 6.54
N VAL A 17 -9.47 -8.65 6.31
CA VAL A 17 -9.81 -7.27 5.92
C VAL A 17 -10.50 -7.23 4.55
N THR A 18 -10.02 -8.01 3.58
CA THR A 18 -10.61 -8.06 2.24
C THR A 18 -12.02 -8.65 2.29
N GLU A 19 -12.24 -9.70 3.07
CA GLU A 19 -13.56 -10.31 3.23
C GLU A 19 -14.54 -9.36 3.94
N PHE A 20 -14.08 -8.64 4.97
CA PHE A 20 -14.86 -7.60 5.61
C PHE A 20 -15.24 -6.47 4.65
N ALA A 21 -14.29 -6.06 3.78
CA ALA A 21 -14.51 -5.02 2.79
C ALA A 21 -15.53 -5.40 1.72
N LYS A 22 -15.71 -6.70 1.40
CA LYS A 22 -16.78 -7.16 0.50
C LYS A 22 -18.18 -6.93 1.08
N HIS A 23 -18.34 -7.11 2.39
CA HIS A 23 -19.63 -6.94 3.04
C HIS A 23 -19.97 -5.46 3.29
N TYR A 24 -18.96 -4.64 3.60
CA TYR A 24 -19.11 -3.20 3.83
C TYR A 24 -18.23 -2.38 2.89
N SER A 25 -18.60 -2.24 1.62
CA SER A 25 -17.72 -1.61 0.60
C SER A 25 -17.22 -0.20 0.96
N THR A 26 -18.04 0.64 1.60
CA THR A 26 -17.63 2.01 1.99
C THR A 26 -16.60 2.00 3.11
N ILE A 27 -16.88 1.28 4.20
CA ILE A 27 -15.97 1.17 5.36
C ILE A 27 -14.73 0.35 4.99
N GLY A 28 -14.92 -0.69 4.18
CA GLY A 28 -13.87 -1.50 3.59
C GLY A 28 -12.90 -0.69 2.75
N GLY A 29 -13.40 0.28 1.98
CA GLY A 29 -12.56 1.24 1.25
C GLY A 29 -11.68 2.08 2.18
N PHE A 30 -12.23 2.59 3.29
CA PHE A 30 -11.44 3.33 4.28
C PHE A 30 -10.38 2.45 4.96
N ILE A 31 -10.75 1.23 5.35
CA ILE A 31 -9.82 0.28 5.97
C ILE A 31 -8.74 -0.14 4.98
N ALA A 32 -9.08 -0.38 3.72
CA ALA A 32 -8.13 -0.74 2.66
C ALA A 32 -7.21 0.44 2.26
N ALA A 33 -7.66 1.68 2.44
CA ALA A 33 -6.84 2.87 2.23
C ALA A 33 -5.77 3.06 3.33
N LEU A 34 -5.94 2.44 4.51
CA LEU A 34 -4.87 2.39 5.49
C LEU A 34 -3.69 1.62 4.90
N PRO A 35 -2.44 2.06 5.14
CA PRO A 35 -1.26 1.36 4.67
C PRO A 35 -1.00 0.12 5.55
N LEU A 36 -1.95 -0.82 5.59
CA LEU A 36 -1.94 -2.00 6.47
C LEU A 36 -0.69 -2.84 6.25
N ILE A 37 -0.26 -3.00 4.99
CA ILE A 37 0.98 -3.71 4.65
C ILE A 37 2.19 -3.01 5.27
N SER A 38 2.25 -1.68 5.20
CA SER A 38 3.32 -0.88 5.80
C SER A 38 3.30 -0.97 7.33
N LEU A 39 2.12 -0.89 7.95
CA LEU A 39 1.96 -1.03 9.39
C LEU A 39 2.38 -2.42 9.86
N LEU A 40 2.01 -3.46 9.13
CA LEU A 40 2.40 -4.84 9.42
C LEU A 40 3.91 -5.02 9.26
N SER A 41 4.50 -4.42 8.23
CA SER A 41 5.95 -4.41 8.01
C SER A 41 6.69 -3.71 9.16
N LEU A 42 6.19 -2.56 9.63
CA LEU A 42 6.72 -1.87 10.82
C LEU A 42 6.60 -2.71 12.09
N PHE A 43 5.46 -3.34 12.30
CA PHE A 43 5.23 -4.23 13.44
C PHE A 43 6.27 -5.34 13.49
N TRP A 44 6.49 -6.00 12.35
CA TRP A 44 7.48 -7.05 12.26
C TRP A 44 8.92 -6.56 12.36
N LEU A 45 9.25 -5.43 11.75
CA LEU A 45 10.58 -4.83 11.85
C LEU A 45 10.91 -4.47 13.30
N SER A 46 9.93 -3.94 14.04
CA SER A 46 10.03 -3.69 15.47
C SER A 46 10.22 -4.98 16.26
N PHE A 47 9.43 -6.02 15.96
CA PHE A 47 9.50 -7.31 16.64
C PHE A 47 10.82 -8.05 16.39
N GLU A 48 11.40 -7.91 15.20
CA GLU A 48 12.69 -8.48 14.83
C GLU A 48 13.89 -7.69 15.39
N GLY A 49 13.64 -6.62 16.15
CA GLY A 49 14.69 -5.82 16.80
C GLY A 49 15.32 -4.75 15.90
N GLY A 50 14.61 -4.31 14.86
CA GLY A 50 15.04 -3.21 13.99
C GLY A 50 15.36 -1.94 14.79
N SER A 51 16.41 -1.23 14.39
CA SER A 51 16.83 -0.03 15.09
C SER A 51 15.80 1.10 14.93
N LYS A 52 15.81 2.08 15.84
CA LYS A 52 14.96 3.28 15.69
C LYS A 52 15.21 3.99 14.35
N GLN A 53 16.43 3.92 13.83
CA GLN A 53 16.80 4.48 12.55
C GLN A 53 16.15 3.70 11.39
N ASP A 54 16.13 2.37 11.44
CA ASP A 54 15.49 1.54 10.41
C ASP A 54 13.96 1.78 10.36
N LEU A 55 13.32 1.85 11.53
CA LEU A 55 11.88 2.13 11.63
C LEU A 55 11.56 3.53 11.11
N SER A 56 12.39 4.53 11.44
CA SER A 56 12.21 5.90 10.97
C SER A 56 12.40 6.01 9.46
N GLN A 57 13.45 5.40 8.91
CA GLN A 57 13.72 5.36 7.46
C GLN A 57 12.59 4.67 6.71
N PHE A 58 12.10 3.53 7.21
CA PHE A 58 10.96 2.84 6.61
C PHE A 58 9.69 3.72 6.63
N THR A 59 9.39 4.35 7.77
CA THR A 59 8.22 5.24 7.92
C THR A 59 8.30 6.43 6.98
N LEU A 60 9.47 7.06 6.84
CA LEU A 60 9.71 8.14 5.88
C LEU A 60 9.51 7.66 4.45
N GLY A 61 10.07 6.50 4.07
CA GLY A 61 9.89 5.93 2.74
C GLY A 61 8.41 5.69 2.40
N VAL A 62 7.64 5.16 3.36
CA VAL A 62 6.18 4.98 3.21
C VAL A 62 5.46 6.32 3.07
N LEU A 63 5.83 7.32 3.88
CA LEU A 63 5.22 8.65 3.83
C LEU A 63 5.45 9.34 2.48
N TYR A 64 6.65 9.24 1.92
CA TYR A 64 6.96 9.79 0.60
C TYR A 64 6.30 9.01 -0.54
N GLY A 65 6.14 7.70 -0.41
CA GLY A 65 5.43 6.87 -1.39
C GLY A 65 3.90 7.05 -1.36
N PHE A 66 3.34 7.58 -0.27
CA PHE A 66 1.90 7.70 -0.08
C PHE A 66 1.20 8.59 -1.13
N PRO A 67 1.69 9.80 -1.47
CA PRO A 67 1.06 10.64 -2.49
C PRO A 67 1.05 9.98 -3.87
N ALA A 68 2.11 9.24 -4.24
CA ALA A 68 2.14 8.50 -5.49
C ALA A 68 1.06 7.41 -5.51
N SER A 69 0.91 6.66 -4.41
CA SER A 69 -0.11 5.62 -4.25
C SER A 69 -1.53 6.18 -4.27
N ALA A 70 -1.76 7.35 -3.67
CA ALA A 70 -3.05 8.04 -3.73
C ALA A 70 -3.40 8.45 -5.17
N LEU A 71 -2.43 8.95 -5.94
CA LEU A 71 -2.62 9.28 -7.35
C LEU A 71 -2.90 8.04 -8.21
N LEU A 72 -2.23 6.91 -7.95
CA LEU A 72 -2.54 5.64 -8.62
C LEU A 72 -4.02 5.27 -8.44
N LEU A 73 -4.50 5.27 -7.19
CA LEU A 73 -5.90 4.95 -6.90
C LEU A 73 -6.87 5.94 -7.55
N PHE A 74 -6.50 7.22 -7.59
CA PHE A 74 -7.30 8.24 -8.28
C PHE A 74 -7.41 7.96 -9.79
N VAL A 75 -6.30 7.60 -10.45
CA VAL A 75 -6.30 7.22 -11.88
C VAL A 75 -7.14 5.97 -12.11
N VAL A 76 -7.01 4.96 -11.24
CA VAL A 76 -7.81 3.74 -11.33
C VAL A 76 -9.31 4.07 -11.20
N TYR A 77 -9.70 4.93 -10.26
CA TYR A 77 -11.08 5.37 -10.10
C TYR A 77 -11.63 6.07 -11.35
N ILE A 78 -10.85 7.00 -11.94
CA ILE A 78 -11.24 7.69 -13.18
C ILE A 78 -11.33 6.72 -14.36
N GLY A 79 -10.40 5.76 -14.47
CA GLY A 79 -10.43 4.72 -15.49
C GLY A 79 -11.70 3.87 -15.40
N LEU A 80 -12.02 3.37 -14.21
CA LEU A 80 -13.24 2.60 -13.95
C LEU A 80 -14.51 3.41 -14.23
N LYS A 81 -14.54 4.71 -13.88
CA LYS A 81 -15.66 5.61 -14.18
C LYS A 81 -15.89 5.78 -15.69
N ASN A 82 -14.82 5.75 -16.48
CA ASN A 82 -14.88 5.87 -17.94
C ASN A 82 -15.09 4.51 -18.65
N SER A 83 -15.55 3.47 -17.95
CA SER A 83 -15.80 2.13 -18.49
C SER A 83 -14.56 1.40 -19.02
N PHE A 84 -13.34 1.81 -18.64
CA PHE A 84 -12.15 1.03 -18.93
C PHE A 84 -12.12 -0.24 -18.07
N SER A 85 -11.46 -1.29 -18.57
CA SER A 85 -11.20 -2.49 -17.78
C SER A 85 -10.35 -2.16 -16.55
N LEU A 86 -10.47 -2.95 -15.48
CA LEU A 86 -9.64 -2.81 -14.28
C LEU A 86 -8.16 -2.92 -14.64
N SER A 87 -7.79 -3.89 -15.48
CA SER A 87 -6.41 -4.15 -15.90
C SER A 87 -5.79 -2.94 -16.61
N THR A 88 -6.53 -2.32 -17.56
CA THR A 88 -6.05 -1.11 -18.25
C THR A 88 -5.91 0.07 -17.30
N SER A 89 -6.85 0.24 -16.38
CA SER A 89 -6.84 1.34 -15.41
C SER A 89 -5.67 1.23 -14.43
N VAL A 90 -5.39 0.01 -13.96
CA VAL A 90 -4.23 -0.29 -13.11
C VAL A 90 -2.92 -0.07 -13.86
N LEU A 91 -2.82 -0.47 -15.12
CA LEU A 91 -1.61 -0.26 -15.92
C LEU A 91 -1.26 1.23 -16.05
N PHE A 92 -2.24 2.07 -16.38
CA PHE A 92 -2.04 3.53 -16.42
C PHE A 92 -1.70 4.10 -15.04
N GLY A 93 -2.39 3.64 -14.00
CA GLY A 93 -2.12 4.05 -12.61
C GLY A 93 -0.70 3.74 -12.18
N VAL A 94 -0.19 2.54 -12.48
CA VAL A 94 1.19 2.12 -12.20
C VAL A 94 2.19 2.95 -13.00
N GLY A 95 1.90 3.24 -14.27
CA GLY A 95 2.74 4.13 -15.09
C GLY A 95 2.90 5.52 -14.47
N ILE A 96 1.78 6.13 -14.05
CA ILE A 96 1.79 7.45 -13.38
C ILE A 96 2.50 7.36 -12.03
N TRP A 97 2.27 6.30 -11.26
CA TRP A 97 2.94 6.05 -9.99
C TRP A 97 4.47 6.03 -10.15
N CYS A 98 4.98 5.29 -11.14
CA CYS A 98 6.42 5.23 -11.42
C CYS A 98 7.02 6.60 -11.75
N ILE A 99 6.31 7.39 -12.57
CA ILE A 99 6.74 8.74 -12.95
C ILE A 99 6.78 9.65 -11.71
N VAL A 100 5.69 9.71 -10.95
CA VAL A 100 5.60 10.54 -9.74
C VAL A 100 6.65 10.13 -8.71
N PHE A 101 6.83 8.83 -8.50
CA PHE A 101 7.84 8.31 -7.57
C PHE A 101 9.26 8.69 -8.01
N ALA A 102 9.58 8.61 -9.31
CA ALA A 102 10.87 9.04 -9.83
C ALA A 102 11.11 10.54 -9.61
N PHE A 103 10.09 11.37 -9.83
CA PHE A 103 10.16 12.80 -9.52
C PHE A 103 10.38 13.04 -8.02
N GLN A 104 9.58 12.41 -7.15
CA GLN A 104 9.70 12.52 -5.69
C GLN A 104 11.10 12.15 -5.20
N LYS A 105 11.66 11.06 -5.73
CA LYS A 105 13.03 10.62 -5.42
C LYS A 105 14.08 11.64 -5.83
N THR A 106 13.87 12.34 -6.95
CA THR A 106 14.81 13.36 -7.46
C THR A 106 14.84 14.60 -6.57
N PHE A 107 13.73 14.97 -5.92
CA PHE A 107 13.68 16.08 -4.96
C PHE A 107 14.26 15.74 -3.57
N GLN A 108 14.54 14.46 -3.31
CA GLN A 108 15.06 13.98 -2.02
C GLN A 108 16.58 13.74 -2.03
N SER A 109 17.22 13.69 -3.21
CA SER A 109 18.67 13.55 -3.38
C SER A 109 19.40 14.89 -3.33
#